data_AF-A0A3C1Q0Z3-F1
#
_entry.id   AF-A0A3C1Q0Z3-F1
#
_cell.length_a   1.000
_cell.length_b   1.000
_cell.length_c   1.000
_cell.angle_alpha   90.00
_cell.angle_beta   90.00
_cell.angle_gamma   90.00
#
_symmetry.space_group_name_H-M   'P 1'
#
loop_
_entity.id
_entity.type
_entity.pdbx_description
1 polymer ?
#
loop_
_entity_poly.entity_id
_entity_poly.type
_entity_poly.pdbx_seq_one_letter_code
_entity_poly.pdbx_strand_id
1 'polypeptide(L)'
;MVNAIDQSGFGDNTLVIFSNDNGGLREEMNAPYRGTKNTNYEGGVRVPCVMRWPKKIQANSENNGMMHITDLFNTFATLAGASLAQERPLDGKNMTNLLFSDSMSPRDEIIFEVSGSVRFPAIRKGKYKLVGMELYDLEADPSEKTNIAAKYPKVVKQLNDRVTAIGKERPALTGVDRLMSPALPWVYGQRENASVPDWVKQEVQKIRKTQPQQWPRGTTPWPQAPKDGKIIYTGDGR
;
A
#
# COMPACT_ATOMS: atom_id res chain seq x y z
N MET A 1 6.56 -18.43 2.51
CA MET A 1 6.52 -17.60 1.27
C MET A 1 7.92 -17.26 0.79
N VAL A 2 8.70 -16.44 1.52
CA VAL A 2 10.05 -16.01 1.07
C VAL A 2 10.96 -17.19 0.72
N ASN A 3 11.03 -18.23 1.57
CA ASN A 3 11.81 -19.43 1.25
C ASN A 3 11.38 -20.12 -0.06
N ALA A 4 10.09 -20.11 -0.41
CA ALA A 4 9.62 -20.71 -1.65
C ALA A 4 10.06 -19.87 -2.86
N ILE A 5 10.01 -18.54 -2.77
CA ILE A 5 10.52 -17.64 -3.81
C ILE A 5 12.01 -17.91 -4.07
N ASP A 6 12.79 -18.06 -3.00
CA ASP A 6 14.23 -18.30 -3.09
C ASP A 6 14.53 -19.71 -3.66
N GLN A 7 13.82 -20.76 -3.21
CA GLN A 7 13.99 -22.14 -3.69
C GLN A 7 13.62 -22.30 -5.17
N SER A 8 12.64 -21.53 -5.67
CA SER A 8 12.28 -21.51 -7.08
C SER A 8 13.24 -20.66 -7.94
N GLY A 9 14.31 -20.10 -7.37
CA GLY A 9 15.29 -19.29 -8.09
C GLY A 9 14.81 -17.89 -8.47
N PHE A 10 13.65 -17.45 -7.96
CA PHE A 10 13.08 -16.13 -8.26
C PHE A 10 13.53 -15.02 -7.30
N GLY A 11 14.28 -15.36 -6.25
CA GLY A 11 14.71 -14.45 -5.19
C GLY A 11 15.35 -13.16 -5.72
N ASP A 12 16.33 -13.26 -6.61
CA ASP A 12 17.07 -12.11 -7.16
C ASP A 12 16.23 -11.19 -8.07
N ASN A 13 15.05 -11.65 -8.51
CA ASN A 13 14.16 -10.91 -9.42
C ASN A 13 12.74 -10.76 -8.85
N THR A 14 12.61 -10.73 -7.52
CA THR A 14 11.33 -10.55 -6.84
C THR A 14 11.42 -9.43 -5.81
N LEU A 15 10.57 -8.41 -5.96
CA LEU A 15 10.29 -7.45 -4.91
C LEU A 15 9.21 -8.00 -3.99
N VAL A 16 9.56 -8.24 -2.73
CA VAL A 16 8.60 -8.58 -1.66
C VAL A 16 8.35 -7.33 -0.82
N ILE A 17 7.07 -6.99 -0.63
CA ILE A 17 6.64 -5.88 0.24
C ILE A 17 5.70 -6.44 1.29
N PHE A 18 5.97 -6.12 2.55
CA PHE A 18 5.08 -6.38 3.67
C PHE A 18 4.69 -5.06 4.30
N SER A 19 3.39 -4.79 4.45
CA SER A 19 2.87 -3.59 5.10
C SER A 19 1.45 -3.81 5.61
N ASN A 20 0.97 -2.94 6.50
CA ASN A 20 -0.42 -2.95 6.96
C ASN A 20 -1.30 -2.06 6.06
N ASP A 21 -2.61 -2.31 6.07
CA ASP A 21 -3.60 -1.47 5.39
C ASP A 21 -3.84 -0.13 6.12
N ASN A 22 -3.78 -0.16 7.45
CA ASN A 22 -3.98 0.98 8.35
C ASN A 22 -3.30 0.73 9.70
N GLY A 23 -3.30 1.74 10.55
CA GLY A 23 -2.95 1.63 11.97
C GLY A 23 -3.71 0.54 12.73
N GLY A 24 -3.16 0.10 13.85
CA GLY A 24 -3.79 -0.84 14.77
C GLY A 24 -4.99 -0.24 15.51
N LEU A 25 -5.81 -1.11 16.12
CA LEU A 25 -7.03 -0.72 16.83
C LEU A 25 -6.79 -0.11 18.22
N ARG A 26 -5.60 -0.29 18.79
CA ARG A 26 -5.25 0.17 20.14
C ARG A 26 -3.98 1.01 20.10
N GLU A 27 -3.92 2.04 20.94
CA GLU A 27 -2.81 3.02 20.97
C GLU A 27 -1.46 2.33 21.21
N GLU A 28 -1.40 1.33 22.10
CA GLU A 28 -0.17 0.60 22.39
C GLU A 28 0.39 -0.18 21.18
N MET A 29 -0.46 -0.51 20.20
CA MET A 29 -0.04 -1.19 18.96
C MET A 29 0.60 -0.22 17.97
N ASN A 30 0.37 1.08 18.15
CA ASN A 30 0.85 2.15 17.27
C ASN A 30 1.93 3.00 17.94
N ALA A 31 2.29 2.71 19.19
CA ALA A 31 3.32 3.44 19.92
C ALA A 31 4.63 3.51 19.10
N PRO A 32 5.30 4.68 19.07
CA PRO A 32 5.03 5.89 19.84
C PRO A 32 4.02 6.85 19.18
N TYR A 33 3.39 6.48 18.07
CA TYR A 33 2.53 7.35 17.29
C TYR A 33 1.13 7.48 17.90
N ARG A 34 0.56 8.68 17.85
CA ARG A 34 -0.78 8.97 18.38
C ARG A 34 -1.86 8.42 17.45
N GLY A 35 -2.92 7.88 18.02
CA GLY A 35 -4.11 7.50 17.30
C GLY A 35 -4.12 6.05 16.84
N THR A 36 -5.25 5.67 16.25
CA THR A 36 -5.56 4.29 15.87
C THR A 36 -6.20 4.24 14.49
N LYS A 37 -6.52 3.02 14.04
CA LYS A 37 -7.39 2.80 12.89
C LYS A 37 -8.59 3.77 12.95
N ASN A 38 -8.94 4.33 11.79
CA ASN A 38 -10.00 5.31 11.65
C ASN A 38 -9.69 6.72 12.19
N THR A 39 -8.40 7.04 12.40
CA THR A 39 -7.93 8.40 12.66
C THR A 39 -6.87 8.82 11.64
N ASN A 40 -6.69 10.13 11.46
CA ASN A 40 -5.65 10.68 10.58
C ASN A 40 -4.36 11.09 11.32
N TYR A 41 -4.26 10.79 12.61
CA TYR A 41 -3.01 10.88 13.37
C TYR A 41 -2.02 9.79 12.91
N GLU A 42 -0.73 9.95 13.20
CA GLU A 42 0.35 9.08 12.72
C GLU A 42 0.07 7.62 13.03
N GLY A 43 -0.48 7.29 14.21
CA GLY A 43 -0.82 5.92 14.58
C GLY A 43 -1.93 5.28 13.75
N GLY A 44 -2.75 6.08 13.04
CA GLY A 44 -3.76 5.60 12.11
C GLY A 44 -3.28 5.41 10.67
N VAL A 45 -2.27 6.18 10.24
CA VAL A 45 -1.85 6.28 8.82
C VAL A 45 -0.40 5.90 8.55
N ARG A 46 0.47 5.92 9.57
CA ARG A 46 1.88 5.52 9.47
C ARG A 46 2.01 4.08 9.92
N VAL A 47 2.26 3.21 8.96
CA VAL A 47 2.32 1.76 9.15
C VAL A 47 3.73 1.22 8.93
N PRO A 48 4.09 0.09 9.57
CA PRO A 48 5.30 -0.63 9.21
C PRO A 48 5.29 -1.01 7.73
N CYS A 49 6.45 -0.86 7.07
CA CYS A 49 6.67 -1.33 5.72
C CYS A 49 8.07 -1.92 5.63
N VAL A 50 8.18 -3.17 5.17
CA VAL A 50 9.45 -3.84 4.93
C VAL A 50 9.49 -4.29 3.48
N MET A 51 10.58 -3.96 2.80
CA MET A 51 10.80 -4.34 1.41
C MET A 51 12.05 -5.21 1.29
N ARG A 52 11.99 -6.23 0.44
CA ARG A 52 13.11 -7.10 0.12
C ARG A 52 13.20 -7.28 -1.39
N TRP A 53 14.35 -6.93 -1.94
CA TRP A 53 14.77 -7.34 -3.27
C TRP A 53 16.29 -7.55 -3.26
N PRO A 54 16.75 -8.82 -3.18
CA PRO A 54 18.17 -9.13 -3.21
C PRO A 54 18.89 -8.44 -4.37
N LYS A 55 20.10 -7.94 -4.14
CA LYS A 55 20.94 -7.22 -5.13
C LYS A 55 20.40 -5.86 -5.61
N LYS A 56 19.20 -5.45 -5.19
CA LYS A 56 18.61 -4.13 -5.49
C LYS A 56 18.42 -3.26 -4.26
N ILE A 57 18.04 -3.86 -3.14
CA ILE A 57 17.91 -3.20 -1.84
C ILE A 57 19.02 -3.72 -0.94
N GLN A 58 19.75 -2.82 -0.30
CA GLN A 58 20.78 -3.19 0.68
C GLN A 58 20.12 -3.89 1.88
N ALA A 59 20.67 -5.02 2.30
CA ALA A 59 20.15 -5.72 3.48
C ALA A 59 20.35 -4.87 4.74
N ASN A 60 19.39 -4.91 5.66
CA ASN A 60 19.40 -4.14 6.91
C ASN A 60 19.57 -2.62 6.72
N SER A 61 19.16 -2.06 5.58
CA SER A 61 19.09 -0.62 5.39
C SER A 61 17.72 -0.06 5.80
N GLU A 62 17.69 1.23 6.13
CA GLU A 62 16.48 2.02 6.33
C GLU A 62 16.37 3.11 5.28
N ASN A 63 15.15 3.58 5.03
CA ASN A 63 14.89 4.72 4.17
C ASN A 63 13.79 5.60 4.79
N ASN A 64 14.12 6.88 5.02
CA ASN A 64 13.25 7.85 5.67
C ASN A 64 12.48 8.75 4.68
N GLY A 65 12.60 8.48 3.37
CA GLY A 65 11.88 9.20 2.33
C GLY A 65 10.37 9.03 2.43
N MET A 66 9.63 10.10 2.18
CA MET A 66 8.18 10.08 2.24
C MET A 66 7.60 9.18 1.13
N MET A 67 6.81 8.19 1.51
CA MET A 67 6.07 7.32 0.59
C MET A 67 4.63 7.16 1.05
N HIS A 68 3.74 6.89 0.11
CA HIS A 68 2.32 6.60 0.33
C HIS A 68 1.92 5.35 -0.46
N ILE A 69 0.88 4.63 -0.03
CA ILE A 69 0.46 3.38 -0.67
C ILE A 69 0.10 3.55 -2.14
N THR A 70 -0.37 4.74 -2.54
CA THR A 70 -0.67 5.10 -3.94
C THR A 70 0.56 5.09 -4.85
N ASP A 71 1.76 5.23 -4.28
CA ASP A 71 3.02 5.21 -5.03
C ASP A 71 3.38 3.82 -5.55
N LEU A 72 2.85 2.77 -4.92
CA LEU A 72 3.09 1.39 -5.32
C LEU A 72 2.61 1.16 -6.75
N PHE A 73 1.48 1.74 -7.16
CA PHE A 73 0.97 1.60 -8.53
C PHE A 73 1.99 2.09 -9.56
N ASN A 74 2.43 3.35 -9.46
CA ASN A 74 3.36 3.94 -10.41
C ASN A 74 4.72 3.22 -10.38
N THR A 75 5.18 2.84 -9.20
CA THR A 75 6.45 2.14 -9.01
C THR A 75 6.41 0.75 -9.65
N PHE A 76 5.33 -0.02 -9.46
CA PHE A 76 5.16 -1.33 -10.08
C PHE A 76 5.01 -1.26 -11.59
N ALA A 77 4.21 -0.32 -12.10
CA ALA A 77 4.07 -0.10 -13.54
C ALA A 77 5.43 0.23 -14.16
N THR A 78 6.21 1.11 -13.54
CA THR A 78 7.58 1.43 -14.00
C THR A 78 8.48 0.19 -13.98
N LEU A 79 8.51 -0.56 -12.88
CA LEU A 79 9.33 -1.77 -12.74
C LEU A 79 8.97 -2.86 -13.75
N ALA A 80 7.69 -2.95 -14.12
CA ALA A 80 7.20 -3.87 -15.14
C ALA A 80 7.42 -3.37 -16.58
N GLY A 81 7.98 -2.18 -16.78
CA GLY A 81 8.13 -1.56 -18.09
C GLY A 81 6.81 -1.10 -18.73
N ALA A 82 5.75 -0.93 -17.93
CA ALA A 82 4.45 -0.47 -18.38
C ALA A 82 4.38 1.07 -18.46
N SER A 83 3.51 1.57 -19.34
CA SER A 83 3.23 3.00 -19.45
C SER A 83 2.37 3.51 -18.29
N LEU A 84 2.65 4.71 -17.82
CA LEU A 84 1.79 5.45 -16.87
C LEU A 84 0.73 6.30 -17.58
N ALA A 85 0.77 6.39 -18.91
CA ALA A 85 -0.15 7.20 -19.69
C ALA A 85 -1.58 6.68 -19.56
N GLN A 86 -2.48 7.53 -19.09
CA GLN A 86 -3.91 7.26 -18.99
C GLN A 86 -4.69 8.57 -18.97
N GLU A 87 -6.02 8.47 -19.14
CA GLU A 87 -6.91 9.63 -19.19
C GLU A 87 -6.92 10.44 -17.87
N ARG A 88 -6.89 9.74 -16.72
CA ARG A 88 -6.93 10.37 -15.40
C ARG A 88 -5.53 10.60 -14.84
N PRO A 89 -5.27 11.76 -14.23
CA PRO A 89 -4.00 11.98 -13.55
C PRO A 89 -3.81 10.98 -12.41
N LEU A 90 -2.56 10.54 -12.21
CA LEU A 90 -2.17 9.65 -11.12
C LEU A 90 -1.66 10.45 -9.92
N ASP A 91 -2.17 10.13 -8.73
CA ASP A 91 -1.68 10.70 -7.47
C ASP A 91 -0.38 10.05 -6.98
N GLY A 92 -0.09 8.83 -7.47
CA GLY A 92 1.15 8.11 -7.20
C GLY A 92 2.37 8.78 -7.83
N LYS A 93 3.53 8.57 -7.21
CA LYS A 93 4.85 8.94 -7.73
C LYS A 93 5.66 7.67 -7.97
N ASN A 94 6.54 7.73 -8.95
CA ASN A 94 7.49 6.65 -9.19
C ASN A 94 8.60 6.70 -8.12
N MET A 95 8.66 5.67 -7.27
CA MET A 95 9.61 5.57 -6.16
C MET A 95 10.83 4.72 -6.47
N THR A 96 11.03 4.27 -7.72
CA THR A 96 12.18 3.44 -8.11
C THR A 96 13.51 4.07 -7.70
N ASN A 97 13.70 5.37 -7.94
CA ASN A 97 14.93 6.04 -7.54
C ASN A 97 15.07 6.06 -6.02
N LEU A 98 14.03 6.42 -5.27
CA LEU A 98 14.08 6.39 -3.81
C LEU A 98 14.43 5.01 -3.25
N LEU A 99 13.88 3.94 -3.85
CA LEU A 99 14.04 2.57 -3.36
C LEU A 99 15.36 1.92 -3.73
N PHE A 100 15.94 2.27 -4.89
CA PHE A 100 17.08 1.54 -5.48
C PHE A 100 18.27 2.45 -5.82
N SER A 101 18.20 3.73 -5.49
CA SER A 101 19.28 4.70 -5.67
C SER A 101 19.25 5.63 -4.45
N ASP A 102 20.41 6.02 -3.92
CA ASP A 102 20.46 6.89 -2.74
C ASP A 102 19.96 8.30 -3.10
N SER A 103 18.64 8.47 -3.13
CA SER A 103 17.94 9.61 -3.72
C SER A 103 16.80 10.05 -2.83
N MET A 104 16.57 11.35 -2.78
CA MET A 104 15.45 11.93 -2.04
C MET A 104 14.11 11.49 -2.63
N SER A 105 13.09 11.42 -1.76
CA SER A 105 11.73 11.12 -2.22
C SER A 105 11.23 12.21 -3.18
N PRO A 106 10.65 11.85 -4.34
CA PRO A 106 9.96 12.80 -5.20
C PRO A 106 8.61 13.28 -4.61
N ARG A 107 8.17 12.70 -3.47
CA ARG A 107 6.96 13.09 -2.76
C ARG A 107 7.31 13.99 -1.60
N ASP A 108 6.69 15.17 -1.59
CA ASP A 108 6.74 16.13 -0.49
C ASP A 108 5.37 16.35 0.17
N GLU A 109 4.30 15.72 -0.35
CA GLU A 109 2.91 15.93 0.08
C GLU A 109 2.12 14.60 0.11
N ILE A 110 1.29 14.42 1.13
CA ILE A 110 0.27 13.37 1.23
C ILE A 110 -1.05 14.03 1.67
N ILE A 111 -2.10 13.86 0.88
CA ILE A 111 -3.48 14.20 1.27
C ILE A 111 -4.12 12.91 1.81
N PHE A 112 -4.37 12.86 3.12
CA PHE A 112 -5.01 11.69 3.73
C PHE A 112 -6.52 11.74 3.56
N GLU A 113 -7.10 12.93 3.73
CA GLU A 113 -8.54 13.11 3.69
C GLU A 113 -8.90 14.56 3.37
N VAL A 114 -10.06 14.76 2.73
CA VAL A 114 -10.63 16.07 2.38
C VAL A 114 -12.01 16.23 3.05
N SER A 115 -12.54 17.46 3.06
CA SER A 115 -13.86 17.77 3.61
C SER A 115 -14.97 16.92 2.98
N GLY A 116 -15.99 16.57 3.77
CA GLY A 116 -17.10 15.71 3.32
C GLY A 116 -16.72 14.23 3.22
N SER A 117 -15.70 13.81 3.96
CA SER A 117 -15.34 12.41 4.20
C SER A 117 -15.61 12.03 5.67
N VAL A 118 -15.31 10.78 6.05
CA VAL A 118 -15.65 10.24 7.38
C VAL A 118 -14.73 10.80 8.49
N ARG A 119 -13.49 11.16 8.16
CA ARG A 119 -12.49 11.70 9.10
C ARG A 119 -12.24 13.19 8.88
N PHE A 120 -11.58 13.83 9.85
CA PHE A 120 -11.11 15.20 9.69
C PHE A 120 -10.17 15.32 8.49
N PRO A 121 -10.30 16.38 7.67
CA PRO A 121 -9.37 16.63 6.58
C PRO A 121 -7.93 16.66 7.10
N ALA A 122 -7.01 16.05 6.38
CA ALA A 122 -5.64 15.94 6.83
C ALA A 122 -4.65 15.90 5.66
N ILE A 123 -3.51 16.57 5.87
CA ILE A 123 -2.42 16.68 4.90
C ILE A 123 -1.09 16.65 5.64
N ARG A 124 -0.11 15.94 5.08
CA ARG A 124 1.30 16.13 5.41
C ARG A 124 1.99 16.81 4.25
N LYS A 125 2.77 17.87 4.53
CA LYS A 125 3.65 18.52 3.57
C LYS A 125 5.03 18.76 4.20
N GLY A 126 6.04 18.07 3.68
CA GLY A 126 7.36 17.98 4.31
C GLY A 126 7.23 17.47 5.75
N LYS A 127 7.75 18.26 6.69
CA LYS A 127 7.66 17.98 8.13
C LYS A 127 6.34 18.36 8.78
N TYR A 128 5.54 19.23 8.15
CA TYR A 128 4.30 19.69 8.75
C TYR A 128 3.15 18.75 8.44
N LYS A 129 2.33 18.46 9.45
CA LYS A 129 1.08 17.73 9.28
C LYS A 129 -0.07 18.51 9.90
N LEU A 130 -1.11 18.71 9.11
CA LEU A 130 -2.37 19.32 9.54
C LEU A 130 -3.43 18.22 9.67
N VAL A 131 -4.13 18.19 10.81
CA VAL A 131 -5.30 17.33 11.04
C VAL A 131 -6.43 18.21 11.56
N GLY A 132 -7.47 18.41 10.75
CA GLY A 132 -8.50 19.41 11.02
C GLY A 132 -7.91 20.82 11.17
N MET A 133 -7.90 21.34 12.39
CA MET A 133 -7.32 22.65 12.73
C MET A 133 -5.97 22.56 13.48
N GLU A 134 -5.51 21.36 13.78
CA GLU A 134 -4.27 21.13 14.54
C GLU A 134 -3.09 20.97 13.59
N LEU A 135 -1.96 21.61 13.92
CA LEU A 135 -0.72 21.53 13.15
C LEU A 135 0.38 20.93 14.01
N TYR A 136 1.14 20.01 13.43
CA TYR A 136 2.27 19.32 14.07
C TYR A 136 3.52 19.41 13.20
N ASP A 137 4.69 19.48 13.83
CA ASP A 137 6.01 19.32 13.19
C ASP A 137 6.51 17.90 13.48
N LEU A 138 6.41 17.00 12.50
CA LEU A 138 6.67 15.57 12.68
C LEU A 138 8.15 15.22 12.82
N GLU A 139 9.06 16.14 12.49
CA GLU A 139 10.50 15.95 12.74
C GLU A 139 10.82 16.17 14.23
N ALA A 140 10.17 17.17 14.84
CA ALA A 140 10.35 17.48 16.25
C ALA A 140 9.42 16.68 17.18
N ASP A 141 8.23 16.33 16.70
CA ASP A 141 7.16 15.70 17.48
C ASP A 141 6.41 14.64 16.63
N PRO A 142 7.03 13.48 16.38
CA PRO A 142 6.41 12.39 15.61
C PRO A 142 5.18 11.79 16.31
N SER A 143 4.99 12.06 17.59
CA SER A 143 3.84 11.60 18.37
C SER A 143 2.66 12.58 18.38
N GLU A 144 2.75 13.71 17.67
CA GLU A 144 1.68 14.72 17.55
C GLU A 144 1.11 15.16 18.91
N LYS A 145 2.00 15.42 19.88
CA LYS A 145 1.66 15.84 21.24
C LYS A 145 1.44 17.35 21.37
N THR A 146 2.13 18.14 20.55
CA THR A 146 2.19 19.60 20.67
C THR A 146 1.58 20.25 19.44
N ASN A 147 0.35 20.74 19.58
CA ASN A 147 -0.29 21.54 18.53
C ASN A 147 0.38 22.92 18.42
N ILE A 148 1.00 23.19 17.27
CA ILE A 148 1.72 24.43 16.97
C ILE A 148 0.93 25.37 16.04
N ALA A 149 -0.36 25.12 15.79
CA ALA A 149 -1.19 25.89 14.86
C ALA A 149 -1.19 27.40 15.16
N ALA A 150 -1.34 27.77 16.44
CA ALA A 150 -1.35 29.18 16.87
C ALA A 150 -0.02 29.91 16.58
N LYS A 151 1.10 29.18 16.57
CA LYS A 151 2.43 29.72 16.27
C LYS A 151 2.68 29.88 14.77
N TYR A 152 2.03 29.07 13.93
CA TYR A 152 2.24 29.06 12.48
C TYR A 152 0.92 29.20 11.68
N PRO A 153 0.14 30.27 11.89
CA PRO A 153 -1.18 30.44 11.25
C PRO A 153 -1.09 30.51 9.72
N LYS A 154 0.02 31.02 9.16
CA LYS A 154 0.25 31.05 7.71
C LYS A 154 0.38 29.64 7.12
N VAL A 155 1.06 28.72 7.82
CA VAL A 155 1.22 27.32 7.41
C VAL A 155 -0.14 26.61 7.47
N VAL A 156 -0.89 26.81 8.57
CA VAL A 156 -2.26 26.29 8.71
C VAL A 156 -3.14 26.72 7.53
N LYS A 157 -3.11 28.00 7.17
CA LYS A 157 -3.88 28.52 6.04
C LYS A 157 -3.47 27.86 4.72
N GLN A 158 -2.16 27.80 4.43
CA GLN A 158 -1.65 27.20 3.20
C GLN A 158 -2.07 25.73 3.04
N LEU A 159 -1.96 24.94 4.11
CA LEU A 159 -2.32 23.53 4.09
C LEU A 159 -3.83 23.32 3.97
N ASN A 160 -4.64 24.13 4.67
CA ASN A 160 -6.10 24.11 4.51
C ASN A 160 -6.56 24.50 3.10
N ASP A 161 -5.96 25.54 2.52
CA ASP A 161 -6.25 25.96 1.14
C ASP A 161 -5.93 24.84 0.16
N ARG A 162 -4.81 24.13 0.37
CA ARG A 162 -4.40 22.97 -0.45
C ARG A 162 -5.39 21.81 -0.35
N VAL A 163 -5.78 21.42 0.87
CA VAL A 163 -6.78 20.36 1.10
C VAL A 163 -8.13 20.73 0.49
N THR A 164 -8.53 22.01 0.61
CA THR A 164 -9.78 22.51 0.02
C THR A 164 -9.75 22.48 -1.50
N ALA A 165 -8.62 22.84 -2.11
CA ALA A 165 -8.46 22.77 -3.57
C ALA A 165 -8.60 21.34 -4.07
N ILE A 166 -7.87 20.38 -3.49
CA ILE A 166 -7.97 18.95 -3.84
C ILE A 166 -9.38 18.41 -3.58
N GLY A 167 -10.04 18.86 -2.50
CA GLY A 167 -11.42 18.48 -2.21
C GLY A 167 -12.41 18.83 -3.32
N LYS A 168 -12.15 19.87 -4.12
CA LYS A 168 -12.98 20.26 -5.28
C LYS A 168 -12.76 19.38 -6.51
N GLU A 169 -11.62 18.67 -6.57
CA GLU A 169 -11.32 17.72 -7.63
C GLU A 169 -11.98 16.36 -7.40
N ARG A 170 -12.46 16.10 -6.16
CA ARG A 170 -13.17 14.87 -5.82
C ARG A 170 -14.47 14.79 -6.64
N PRO A 171 -14.63 13.79 -7.53
CA PRO A 171 -15.86 13.65 -8.29
C PRO A 171 -17.04 13.42 -7.33
N ALA A 172 -18.22 13.92 -7.71
CA ALA A 172 -19.43 13.64 -6.95
C ALA A 172 -19.64 12.12 -6.88
N LEU A 173 -19.95 11.61 -5.68
CA LEU A 173 -20.38 10.23 -5.49
C LEU A 173 -21.81 10.08 -6.02
N THR A 174 -21.98 10.11 -7.34
CA THR A 174 -23.27 9.87 -7.99
C THR A 174 -23.55 8.38 -8.00
N GLY A 175 -24.70 7.94 -7.47
CA GLY A 175 -25.14 6.55 -7.56
C GLY A 175 -24.68 5.62 -6.43
N VAL A 176 -24.43 6.15 -5.22
CA VAL A 176 -24.31 5.28 -4.03
C VAL A 176 -25.71 4.88 -3.59
N ASP A 177 -26.33 3.92 -4.28
CA ASP A 177 -27.41 3.15 -3.65
C ASP A 177 -26.81 2.57 -2.37
N ARG A 178 -27.42 2.89 -1.21
CA ARG A 178 -26.89 2.57 0.13
C ARG A 178 -26.69 1.07 0.39
N LEU A 179 -27.02 0.22 -0.57
CA LEU A 179 -26.67 -1.18 -0.64
C LEU A 179 -26.32 -1.51 -2.08
N MET A 180 -25.29 -2.33 -2.28
CA MET A 180 -25.01 -3.02 -3.53
C MET A 180 -26.33 -3.66 -4.02
N SER A 181 -27.00 -3.01 -4.97
CA SER A 181 -28.29 -3.43 -5.50
C SER A 181 -28.11 -3.73 -6.99
N PRO A 182 -28.36 -4.98 -7.43
CA PRO A 182 -28.72 -6.14 -6.61
C PRO A 182 -27.58 -6.63 -5.71
N ALA A 183 -27.94 -7.30 -4.62
CA ALA A 183 -26.98 -7.92 -3.73
C ALA A 183 -26.19 -9.03 -4.46
N LEU A 184 -24.94 -9.19 -4.00
CA LEU A 184 -23.93 -10.20 -4.41
C LEU A 184 -24.49 -11.61 -4.72
N PRO A 185 -23.78 -12.42 -5.54
CA PRO A 185 -22.33 -12.30 -5.82
C PRO A 185 -21.97 -11.65 -7.16
N TRP A 186 -21.22 -10.55 -7.07
CA TRP A 186 -20.41 -10.01 -8.15
C TRP A 186 -19.16 -10.90 -8.25
N VAL A 187 -18.98 -11.59 -9.37
CA VAL A 187 -17.73 -12.26 -9.68
C VAL A 187 -16.81 -11.22 -10.33
N TYR A 188 -15.96 -10.59 -9.52
CA TYR A 188 -14.94 -9.68 -10.03
C TYR A 188 -14.04 -10.39 -11.05
N GLY A 189 -13.74 -9.70 -12.16
CA GLY A 189 -12.95 -10.29 -13.23
C GLY A 189 -13.77 -11.11 -14.23
N GLN A 190 -15.09 -11.29 -14.09
CA GLN A 190 -15.86 -12.13 -15.02
C GLN A 190 -15.88 -11.55 -16.45
N ARG A 191 -15.90 -10.22 -16.59
CA ARG A 191 -15.84 -9.55 -17.91
C ARG A 191 -14.41 -9.44 -18.41
N GLU A 192 -13.48 -9.09 -17.53
CA GLU A 192 -12.06 -8.96 -17.84
C GLU A 192 -11.44 -10.30 -18.25
N ASN A 193 -11.91 -11.41 -17.65
CA ASN A 193 -11.54 -12.77 -18.04
C ASN A 193 -12.42 -13.35 -19.16
N ALA A 194 -13.37 -12.61 -19.72
CA ALA A 194 -14.15 -13.11 -20.87
C ALA A 194 -13.25 -13.33 -22.09
N SER A 195 -12.17 -12.56 -22.21
CA SER A 195 -11.20 -12.59 -23.30
C SER A 195 -9.78 -12.83 -22.81
N VAL A 196 -9.56 -13.80 -21.91
CA VAL A 196 -8.19 -14.17 -21.49
C VAL A 196 -7.36 -14.54 -22.74
N PRO A 197 -6.14 -14.00 -22.91
CA PRO A 197 -5.26 -14.38 -24.02
C PRO A 197 -4.96 -15.89 -24.02
N ASP A 198 -4.89 -16.50 -25.21
CA ASP A 198 -4.73 -17.96 -25.31
C ASP A 198 -3.41 -18.46 -24.72
N TRP A 199 -2.35 -17.65 -24.73
CA TRP A 199 -1.08 -18.02 -24.10
C TRP A 199 -1.22 -18.22 -22.58
N VAL A 200 -2.04 -17.41 -21.91
CA VAL A 200 -2.31 -17.56 -20.46
C VAL A 200 -3.06 -18.87 -20.22
N LYS A 201 -4.06 -19.17 -21.05
CA LYS A 201 -4.82 -20.43 -20.95
C LYS A 201 -3.90 -21.64 -21.14
N GLN A 202 -3.01 -21.58 -22.13
CA GLN A 202 -2.06 -22.63 -22.43
C GLN A 202 -1.10 -22.87 -21.27
N GLU A 203 -0.54 -21.81 -20.67
CA GLU A 203 0.40 -21.96 -19.54
C GLU A 203 -0.32 -22.51 -18.29
N VAL A 204 -1.52 -22.02 -17.99
CA VAL A 204 -2.33 -22.56 -16.87
C VAL A 204 -2.70 -24.03 -17.10
N GLN A 205 -3.07 -24.42 -18.32
CA GLN A 205 -3.38 -25.82 -18.65
C GLN A 205 -2.15 -26.73 -18.53
N LYS A 206 -0.98 -26.25 -18.96
CA LYS A 206 0.28 -26.97 -18.83
C LYS A 206 0.61 -27.26 -17.37
N ILE A 207 0.43 -26.27 -16.48
CA ILE A 207 0.60 -26.43 -15.03
C ILE A 207 -0.47 -27.39 -14.46
N ARG A 208 -1.75 -27.25 -14.84
CA ARG A 208 -2.82 -28.12 -14.30
C ARG A 208 -2.65 -29.58 -14.68
N LYS A 209 -2.06 -29.88 -15.84
CA LYS A 209 -1.78 -31.26 -16.28
C LYS A 209 -0.77 -31.98 -15.38
N THR A 210 0.10 -31.24 -14.70
CA THR A 210 1.08 -31.81 -13.77
C THR A 210 0.56 -31.89 -12.33
N GLN A 211 -0.58 -31.25 -12.04
CA GLN A 211 -1.14 -31.24 -10.69
C GLN A 211 -1.93 -32.52 -10.36
N PRO A 212 -1.74 -33.09 -9.16
CA PRO A 212 -2.52 -34.23 -8.69
C PRO A 212 -4.03 -33.94 -8.69
N GLN A 213 -4.81 -34.82 -9.31
CA GLN A 213 -6.27 -34.70 -9.41
C GLN A 213 -6.99 -35.25 -8.17
N GLN A 214 -6.27 -35.98 -7.29
CA GLN A 214 -6.81 -36.57 -6.08
C GLN A 214 -5.78 -36.45 -4.94
N TRP A 215 -6.28 -36.28 -3.72
CA TRP A 215 -5.47 -36.11 -2.52
C TRP A 215 -5.93 -37.10 -1.44
N PRO A 216 -5.01 -37.82 -0.78
CA PRO A 216 -5.32 -38.58 0.42
C PRO A 216 -6.04 -37.74 1.48
N ARG A 217 -6.90 -38.36 2.30
CA ARG A 217 -7.63 -37.68 3.38
C ARG A 217 -6.66 -36.98 4.32
N GLY A 218 -6.83 -35.66 4.50
CA GLY A 218 -5.93 -34.84 5.32
C GLY A 218 -4.70 -34.28 4.60
N THR A 219 -4.59 -34.50 3.29
CA THR A 219 -3.59 -33.83 2.44
C THR A 219 -4.30 -32.90 1.46
N THR A 220 -3.67 -31.77 1.15
CA THR A 220 -4.17 -30.79 0.18
C THR A 220 -3.05 -30.40 -0.77
N PRO A 221 -3.38 -29.88 -1.97
CA PRO A 221 -2.41 -29.30 -2.90
C PRO A 221 -1.69 -28.06 -2.35
N TRP A 222 -2.19 -27.53 -1.24
CA TRP A 222 -1.65 -26.36 -0.58
C TRP A 222 -0.57 -26.78 0.42
N PRO A 223 0.43 -25.91 0.66
CA PRO A 223 1.39 -26.13 1.73
C PRO A 223 0.66 -26.45 3.03
N GLN A 224 1.01 -27.58 3.64
CA GLN A 224 0.47 -27.95 4.95
C GLN A 224 0.85 -26.88 5.97
N ALA A 225 -0.03 -26.61 6.92
CA ALA A 225 0.27 -25.67 8.00
C ALA A 225 1.59 -26.08 8.68
N PRO A 226 2.55 -25.15 8.86
CA PRO A 226 3.86 -25.49 9.39
C PRO A 226 3.73 -26.03 10.82
N LYS A 227 4.33 -27.19 11.10
CA LYS A 227 4.27 -27.82 12.43
C LYS A 227 5.12 -27.10 13.49
N ASP A 228 6.19 -26.42 13.06
CA ASP A 228 7.16 -25.75 13.94
C ASP A 228 7.46 -24.29 13.51
N GLY A 229 6.51 -23.61 12.85
CA GLY A 229 6.72 -22.28 12.28
C GLY A 229 7.65 -22.24 11.06
N LYS A 230 8.21 -23.38 10.65
CA LYS A 230 8.99 -23.55 9.42
C LYS A 230 8.11 -24.11 8.31
N ILE A 231 7.94 -23.33 7.25
CA ILE A 231 7.41 -23.86 6.00
C ILE A 231 8.56 -24.57 5.29
N ILE A 232 8.59 -25.90 5.36
CA ILE A 232 9.43 -26.72 4.50
C ILE A 232 8.60 -27.00 3.25
N TYR A 233 8.89 -26.28 2.18
CA TYR A 233 8.30 -26.58 0.89
C TYR A 233 8.98 -27.85 0.36
N THR A 234 8.23 -28.95 0.33
CA THR A 234 8.67 -30.26 -0.19
C THR A 234 8.10 -30.54 -1.59
N GLY A 235 7.45 -29.54 -2.21
CA GLY A 235 6.99 -29.63 -3.59
C GLY A 235 8.18 -29.65 -4.55
N ASP A 236 8.01 -30.24 -5.72
CA ASP A 236 9.07 -30.42 -6.73
C ASP A 236 9.48 -29.13 -7.45
N GLY A 237 9.03 -27.96 -6.97
CA GLY A 237 9.43 -26.66 -7.49
C GLY A 237 9.00 -26.41 -8.94
N ARG A 238 7.99 -27.15 -9.42
CA ARG A 238 7.42 -27.04 -10.76
C ARG A 238 6.02 -26.45 -10.75
#